data_AF-A0AAE4MLG6-F1
#
_entry.id   AF-A0AAE4MLG6-F1
#
_cell.length_a   1.000
_cell.length_b   1.000
_cell.length_c   1.000
_cell.angle_alpha   90.00
_cell.angle_beta   90.00
_cell.angle_gamma   90.00
#
_symmetry.space_group_name_H-M   'P 1'
#
loop_
_entity.id
_entity.type
_entity.pdbx_description
1 polymer ?
#
loop_
_entity_poly.entity_id
_entity_poly.type
_entity_poly.pdbx_seq_one_letter_code
_entity_poly.pdbx_strand_id
1 'polypeptide(L)'
;MKTGVAIDLGTSGFRAQKVNLETGEIRKTVVTMRNPLPGANVMDHMDFAISYGLDKAHRLVINAILVIIDHLGVVPNELERLSVCGNPIQLSLFQGIPIDDLAYAGERKREKLNIKEQKRESVILKSDQVPGLEIFPNCFVVIPPAIKHEIGADALALIVNSGMLDSDELAIATDFGTNAEMALKANNVIYTGSAAAGPALEGQEISCGALASPYVISDVTFEGDNIRCYILDKEMKTVKGDLVNPQDGSVVEEGPIRAKAITGTGVISLLEEGMKNGVIKLPKIQTPDGLIHLQDGITFSEHDVKEAGNAIGALRAGHITLCKAAGVEMADLKVSHMSGAAGTYMDARKAQKIGMNPYNAERITQIGNTSLKMAREILLSDERLKELQDIATKVVGTHVMFATDPSFKEAYILELAYWGEGMDFKMLKKFLKKKDLPQIDEPTVEPVIDKMVERDIPVFGDEGYELVKQTGTYLSMKIDNCPDCKEKIRECPTHAMSFKDNVVRIRSDLCDGSNCKKCSRFMPKDVFSWDLLTVEDVVPGEPIEVEE
;
A
#
# COMPACT_ATOMS: atom_id res chain seq x y z
N MET A 1 -13.28 5.36 -31.12
CA MET A 1 -12.44 4.24 -30.66
C MET A 1 -13.14 3.64 -29.45
N LYS A 2 -13.24 2.32 -29.34
CA LYS A 2 -13.83 1.71 -28.13
C LYS A 2 -12.84 1.86 -26.97
N THR A 3 -13.17 2.74 -26.03
CA THR A 3 -12.25 3.08 -24.94
C THR A 3 -12.66 2.35 -23.68
N GLY A 4 -11.66 1.76 -23.00
CA GLY A 4 -11.81 1.21 -21.68
C GLY A 4 -10.90 1.90 -20.68
N VAL A 5 -11.27 1.84 -19.40
CA VAL A 5 -10.43 2.33 -18.30
C VAL A 5 -10.26 1.23 -17.28
N ALA A 6 -9.03 0.94 -16.89
CA ALA A 6 -8.69 0.01 -15.82
C ALA A 6 -8.11 0.78 -14.64
N ILE A 7 -8.63 0.57 -13.42
CA ILE A 7 -8.21 1.30 -12.22
C ILE A 7 -7.84 0.33 -11.10
N ASP A 8 -6.66 0.52 -10.54
CA ASP A 8 -6.25 -0.02 -9.24
C ASP A 8 -6.62 0.99 -8.14
N LEU A 9 -7.54 0.59 -7.26
CA LEU A 9 -8.05 1.34 -6.12
C LEU A 9 -7.17 1.11 -4.88
N GLY A 10 -5.91 1.53 -4.97
CA GLY A 10 -4.93 1.35 -3.90
C GLY A 10 -5.18 2.23 -2.66
N THR A 11 -4.69 1.74 -1.51
CA THR A 11 -4.81 2.44 -0.22
C THR A 11 -4.02 3.75 -0.18
N SER A 12 -2.85 3.82 -0.82
CA SER A 12 -2.02 5.04 -0.87
C SER A 12 -2.33 5.91 -2.10
N GLY A 13 -3.28 5.51 -2.96
CA GLY A 13 -3.68 6.23 -4.16
C GLY A 13 -4.17 5.32 -5.28
N PHE A 14 -4.69 5.90 -6.36
CA PHE A 14 -5.22 5.17 -7.50
C PHE A 14 -4.22 5.18 -8.66
N ARG A 15 -4.21 4.10 -9.44
CA ARG A 15 -3.47 3.99 -10.70
C ARG A 15 -4.44 3.60 -11.78
N ALA A 16 -4.44 4.30 -12.90
CA ALA A 16 -5.41 4.07 -13.96
C ALA A 16 -4.77 4.07 -15.35
N GLN A 17 -5.34 3.25 -16.23
CA GLN A 17 -4.92 3.15 -17.62
C GLN A 17 -6.12 3.29 -18.55
N LYS A 18 -5.98 4.18 -19.54
CA LYS A 18 -6.85 4.21 -20.73
C LYS A 18 -6.37 3.14 -21.68
N VAL A 19 -7.28 2.30 -22.14
CA VAL A 19 -6.99 1.12 -22.96
C VAL A 19 -7.86 1.15 -24.21
N ASN A 20 -7.27 0.85 -25.36
CA ASN A 20 -8.02 0.55 -26.57
C ASN A 20 -8.60 -0.87 -26.43
N LEU A 21 -9.92 -1.00 -26.39
CA LEU A 21 -10.58 -2.31 -26.17
C LEU A 21 -10.43 -3.28 -27.35
N GLU A 22 -10.12 -2.77 -28.55
CA GLU A 22 -9.94 -3.62 -29.74
C GLU A 22 -8.53 -4.21 -29.81
N THR A 23 -7.51 -3.44 -29.42
CA THR A 23 -6.10 -3.86 -29.50
C THR A 23 -5.52 -4.31 -28.16
N GLY A 24 -6.14 -3.94 -27.05
CA GLY A 24 -5.61 -4.12 -25.69
C GLY A 24 -4.47 -3.17 -25.34
N GLU A 25 -4.11 -2.25 -26.23
CA GLU A 25 -2.99 -1.32 -26.04
C GLU A 25 -3.33 -0.25 -25.00
N ILE A 26 -2.35 0.01 -24.12
CA ILE A 26 -2.41 1.11 -23.15
C ILE A 26 -2.12 2.40 -23.89
N ARG A 27 -3.03 3.36 -23.77
CA ARG A 27 -2.98 4.67 -24.43
C ARG A 27 -2.42 5.73 -23.51
N LYS A 28 -2.95 5.86 -22.30
CA LYS A 28 -2.51 6.83 -21.28
C LYS A 28 -2.51 6.20 -19.90
N THR A 29 -1.59 6.63 -19.05
CA THR A 29 -1.55 6.24 -17.63
C THR A 29 -1.68 7.47 -16.75
N VAL A 30 -2.56 7.40 -15.76
CA VAL A 30 -2.75 8.43 -14.73
C VAL A 30 -2.52 7.78 -13.37
N VAL A 31 -1.67 8.38 -12.56
CA VAL A 31 -1.40 7.94 -11.18
C VAL A 31 -1.71 9.07 -10.25
N THR A 32 -2.21 8.72 -9.07
CA THR A 32 -2.46 9.69 -8.05
C THR A 32 -1.45 9.66 -6.91
N MET A 33 -1.21 10.82 -6.31
CA MET A 33 -0.31 10.94 -5.17
C MET A 33 -0.90 10.38 -3.87
N ARG A 34 -2.23 10.38 -3.74
CA ARG A 34 -2.96 10.08 -2.49
C ARG A 34 -4.30 9.41 -2.77
N ASN A 35 -4.83 8.70 -1.78
CA ASN A 35 -6.21 8.22 -1.79
C ASN A 35 -7.19 9.39 -1.55
N PRO A 36 -8.38 9.40 -2.17
CA PRO A 36 -9.34 10.50 -1.99
C PRO A 36 -10.03 10.52 -0.62
N LEU A 37 -9.94 9.46 0.17
CA LEU A 37 -10.59 9.38 1.47
C LEU A 37 -9.71 9.93 2.59
N PRO A 38 -10.31 10.56 3.63
CA PRO A 38 -9.57 10.93 4.83
C PRO A 38 -9.01 9.70 5.55
N GLY A 39 -7.72 9.72 5.87
CA GLY A 39 -7.00 8.62 6.51
C GLY A 39 -5.65 8.32 5.87
N ALA A 40 -4.78 7.63 6.60
CA ALA A 40 -3.47 7.19 6.09
C ALA A 40 -3.51 5.73 5.60
N ASN A 41 -4.49 4.94 6.05
CA ASN A 41 -4.60 3.52 5.73
C ASN A 41 -6.07 3.10 5.51
N VAL A 42 -6.28 1.84 5.11
CA VAL A 42 -7.60 1.32 4.76
C VAL A 42 -8.56 1.28 5.96
N MET A 43 -8.04 1.10 7.18
CA MET A 43 -8.85 1.09 8.40
C MET A 43 -9.36 2.49 8.73
N ASP A 44 -8.57 3.54 8.48
CA ASP A 44 -9.01 4.93 8.61
C ASP A 44 -10.13 5.25 7.62
N HIS A 45 -10.00 4.79 6.36
CA HIS A 45 -11.03 4.98 5.34
C HIS A 45 -12.35 4.30 5.73
N MET A 46 -12.25 3.07 6.26
CA MET A 46 -13.40 2.34 6.78
C MET A 46 -14.02 3.04 7.98
N ASP A 47 -13.21 3.53 8.93
CA ASP A 47 -13.72 4.27 10.10
C ASP A 47 -14.38 5.58 9.69
N PHE A 48 -13.85 6.30 8.70
CA PHE A 48 -14.50 7.48 8.11
C PHE A 48 -15.87 7.14 7.53
N ALA A 49 -15.96 6.09 6.71
CA ALA A 49 -17.21 5.66 6.10
C ALA A 49 -18.26 5.22 7.13
N ILE A 50 -17.85 4.54 8.20
CA ILE A 50 -18.74 4.08 9.27
C ILE A 50 -19.18 5.23 10.17
N SER A 51 -18.24 6.11 10.53
CA SER A 51 -18.48 7.20 11.47
C SER A 51 -19.27 8.34 10.83
N TYR A 52 -18.99 8.67 9.56
CA TYR A 52 -19.50 9.89 8.92
C TYR A 52 -20.39 9.62 7.70
N GLY A 53 -20.46 8.39 7.23
CA GLY A 53 -21.45 7.92 6.27
C GLY A 53 -20.85 7.31 5.01
N LEU A 54 -21.37 6.13 4.65
CA LEU A 54 -21.01 5.40 3.42
C LEU A 54 -21.20 6.26 2.16
N ASP A 55 -22.31 7.01 2.09
CA ASP A 55 -22.61 7.89 0.96
C ASP A 55 -21.49 8.93 0.73
N LYS A 56 -20.97 9.54 1.81
CA LYS A 56 -19.88 10.51 1.71
C LYS A 56 -18.60 9.85 1.18
N ALA A 57 -18.25 8.69 1.74
CA ALA A 57 -17.05 7.95 1.31
C ALA A 57 -17.16 7.50 -0.15
N HIS A 58 -18.31 6.95 -0.55
CA HIS A 58 -18.60 6.56 -1.92
C HIS A 58 -18.45 7.74 -2.88
N ARG A 59 -19.10 8.88 -2.59
CA ARG A 59 -19.02 10.09 -3.42
C ARG A 59 -17.59 10.61 -3.58
N LEU A 60 -16.76 10.59 -2.52
CA LEU A 60 -15.35 10.97 -2.62
C LEU A 60 -14.57 10.05 -3.56
N VAL A 61 -14.80 8.74 -3.50
CA VAL A 61 -14.18 7.76 -4.41
C VAL A 61 -14.63 7.99 -5.85
N ILE A 62 -15.93 8.18 -6.09
CA ILE A 62 -16.47 8.42 -7.43
C ILE A 62 -15.93 9.72 -8.01
N ASN A 63 -15.94 10.81 -7.23
CA ASN A 63 -15.36 12.09 -7.65
C ASN A 63 -13.90 11.94 -8.11
N ALA A 64 -13.08 11.19 -7.36
CA ALA A 64 -11.70 10.93 -7.73
C ALA A 64 -11.58 10.13 -9.04
N ILE A 65 -12.47 9.17 -9.26
CA ILE A 65 -12.53 8.40 -10.51
C ILE A 65 -12.93 9.31 -11.68
N LEU A 66 -13.88 10.22 -11.50
CA LEU A 66 -14.27 11.20 -12.53
C LEU A 66 -13.08 12.09 -12.93
N VAL A 67 -12.32 12.58 -11.93
CA VAL A 67 -11.09 13.35 -12.14
C VAL A 67 -10.07 12.53 -12.92
N ILE A 68 -9.84 11.28 -12.51
CA ILE A 68 -8.90 10.39 -13.22
C ILE A 68 -9.33 10.16 -14.67
N ILE A 69 -10.61 9.92 -14.93
CA ILE A 69 -11.14 9.69 -16.29
C ILE A 69 -10.97 10.95 -17.16
N ASP A 70 -11.18 12.14 -16.57
CA ASP A 70 -10.93 13.42 -17.25
C ASP A 70 -9.44 13.59 -17.59
N HIS A 71 -8.55 13.35 -16.64
CA HIS A 71 -7.09 13.36 -16.88
C HIS A 71 -6.66 12.28 -17.89
N LEU A 72 -7.36 11.16 -18.00
CA LEU A 72 -7.12 10.17 -19.06
C LEU A 72 -7.57 10.67 -20.45
N GLY A 73 -8.29 11.79 -20.53
CA GLY A 73 -8.81 12.33 -21.77
C GLY A 73 -9.87 11.42 -22.39
N VAL A 74 -10.72 10.82 -21.55
CA VAL A 74 -11.80 9.93 -21.98
C VAL A 74 -13.11 10.69 -21.99
N VAL A 75 -13.73 10.77 -23.17
CA VAL A 75 -15.04 11.39 -23.33
C VAL A 75 -16.12 10.45 -22.79
N PRO A 76 -17.12 10.92 -22.02
CA PRO A 76 -18.05 10.01 -21.35
C PRO A 76 -18.81 9.05 -22.28
N ASN A 77 -19.17 9.49 -23.48
CA ASN A 77 -19.88 8.65 -24.45
C ASN A 77 -19.01 7.57 -25.11
N GLU A 78 -17.67 7.70 -25.03
CA GLU A 78 -16.71 6.77 -25.63
C GLU A 78 -16.25 5.67 -24.67
N LEU A 79 -16.52 5.83 -23.36
CA LEU A 79 -16.20 4.84 -22.35
C LEU A 79 -17.19 3.66 -22.46
N GLU A 80 -16.72 2.52 -22.94
CA GLU A 80 -17.52 1.31 -23.07
C GLU A 80 -17.35 0.35 -21.89
N ARG A 81 -16.17 0.32 -21.27
CA ARG A 81 -15.89 -0.52 -20.10
C ARG A 81 -15.01 0.19 -19.08
N LEU A 82 -15.35 0.06 -17.81
CA LEU A 82 -14.55 0.49 -16.67
C LEU A 82 -14.32 -0.73 -15.77
N SER A 83 -13.09 -1.08 -15.48
CA SER A 83 -12.78 -2.13 -14.50
C SER A 83 -12.03 -1.54 -13.32
N VAL A 84 -12.30 -2.10 -12.15
CA VAL A 84 -11.61 -1.75 -10.90
C VAL A 84 -10.93 -2.97 -10.29
N CYS A 85 -9.88 -2.79 -9.51
CA CYS A 85 -9.26 -3.82 -8.68
C CYS A 85 -8.78 -3.18 -7.39
N GLY A 86 -8.73 -3.93 -6.29
CA GLY A 86 -8.31 -3.42 -4.98
C GLY A 86 -8.84 -4.25 -3.83
N ASN A 87 -8.59 -3.77 -2.62
CA ASN A 87 -9.02 -4.46 -1.39
C ASN A 87 -10.55 -4.40 -1.20
N PRO A 88 -11.12 -5.26 -0.32
CA PRO A 88 -12.57 -5.38 -0.15
C PRO A 88 -13.26 -4.07 0.27
N ILE A 89 -12.57 -3.23 1.06
CA ILE A 89 -13.10 -1.95 1.54
C ILE A 89 -13.19 -0.97 0.37
N GLN A 90 -12.11 -0.80 -0.39
CA GLN A 90 -12.07 0.13 -1.53
C GLN A 90 -13.09 -0.26 -2.62
N LEU A 91 -13.21 -1.55 -2.93
CA LEU A 91 -14.21 -2.04 -3.89
C LEU A 91 -15.65 -1.80 -3.41
N SER A 92 -15.92 -2.01 -2.11
CA SER A 92 -17.24 -1.79 -1.54
C SER A 92 -17.63 -0.31 -1.51
N LEU A 93 -16.67 0.55 -1.16
CA LEU A 93 -16.84 2.01 -1.20
C LEU A 93 -17.06 2.51 -2.63
N PHE A 94 -16.32 1.97 -3.60
CA PHE A 94 -16.57 2.25 -5.02
C PHE A 94 -17.98 1.81 -5.45
N GLN A 95 -18.43 0.62 -5.06
CA GLN A 95 -19.76 0.11 -5.43
C GLN A 95 -20.90 0.81 -4.66
N GLY A 96 -20.61 1.46 -3.53
CA GLY A 96 -21.61 2.09 -2.67
C GLY A 96 -22.41 1.08 -1.82
N ILE A 97 -21.82 -0.09 -1.51
CA ILE A 97 -22.47 -1.12 -0.70
C ILE A 97 -22.02 -1.06 0.77
N PRO A 98 -22.82 -1.59 1.73
CA PRO A 98 -22.43 -1.62 3.14
C PRO A 98 -21.08 -2.31 3.40
N ILE A 99 -20.36 -1.83 4.42
CA ILE A 99 -19.04 -2.33 4.83
C ILE A 99 -18.98 -2.68 6.32
N ASP A 100 -20.11 -2.62 7.02
CA ASP A 100 -20.24 -2.94 8.43
C ASP A 100 -19.83 -4.40 8.74
N ASP A 101 -20.01 -5.30 7.79
CA ASP A 101 -19.56 -6.69 7.86
C ASP A 101 -18.03 -6.86 7.76
N LEU A 102 -17.33 -5.93 7.12
CA LEU A 102 -15.86 -5.91 7.08
C LEU A 102 -15.26 -5.30 8.36
N ALA A 103 -15.95 -4.34 8.96
CA ALA A 103 -15.47 -3.60 10.13
C ALA A 103 -15.53 -4.39 11.44
N TYR A 104 -16.46 -5.35 11.52
CA TYR A 104 -16.71 -6.09 12.74
C TYR A 104 -16.54 -7.59 12.49
N ALA A 105 -15.32 -8.09 12.64
CA ALA A 105 -15.01 -9.51 12.50
C ALA A 105 -15.65 -10.41 13.58
N GLY A 106 -15.97 -9.85 14.76
CA GLY A 106 -16.50 -10.62 15.90
C GLY A 106 -18.01 -10.91 15.82
N GLU A 107 -18.38 -12.19 15.82
CA GLU A 107 -19.78 -12.67 15.72
C GLU A 107 -20.73 -12.01 16.71
N ARG A 108 -20.33 -11.85 17.98
CA ARG A 108 -21.16 -11.21 19.02
C ARG A 108 -21.58 -9.78 18.68
N LYS A 109 -20.69 -9.01 18.04
CA LYS A 109 -20.98 -7.62 17.67
C LYS A 109 -21.83 -7.56 16.40
N ARG A 110 -21.61 -8.49 15.47
CA ARG A 110 -22.44 -8.67 14.27
C ARG A 110 -23.89 -9.00 14.62
N GLU A 111 -24.11 -9.94 15.54
CA GLU A 111 -25.45 -10.28 16.02
C GLU A 111 -26.13 -9.10 16.73
N LYS A 112 -25.41 -8.42 17.63
CA LYS A 112 -25.94 -7.29 18.39
C LYS A 112 -26.36 -6.12 17.49
N LEU A 113 -25.62 -5.87 16.42
CA LEU A 113 -25.87 -4.78 15.47
C LEU A 113 -26.68 -5.23 14.24
N ASN A 114 -27.11 -6.50 14.18
CA ASN A 114 -27.84 -7.10 13.05
C ASN A 114 -27.12 -6.91 11.69
N ILE A 115 -25.79 -7.04 11.71
CA ILE A 115 -24.93 -6.86 10.54
C ILE A 115 -25.07 -8.05 9.61
N LYS A 116 -25.43 -7.79 8.35
CA LYS A 116 -25.56 -8.81 7.31
C LYS A 116 -24.29 -8.87 6.47
N GLU A 117 -23.85 -10.08 6.17
CA GLU A 117 -22.75 -10.31 5.24
C GLU A 117 -23.15 -9.85 3.83
N GLN A 118 -22.29 -9.08 3.20
CA GLN A 118 -22.49 -8.63 1.84
C GLN A 118 -21.85 -9.64 0.87
N LYS A 119 -22.59 -9.99 -0.17
CA LYS A 119 -22.05 -10.82 -1.25
C LYS A 119 -21.15 -9.95 -2.13
N ARG A 120 -19.85 -10.23 -2.13
CA ARG A 120 -18.83 -9.57 -2.96
C ARG A 120 -18.33 -10.51 -4.04
N GLU A 121 -19.27 -11.09 -4.79
CA GLU A 121 -18.98 -11.89 -5.98
C GLU A 121 -18.63 -10.98 -7.17
N SER A 122 -17.95 -11.52 -8.17
CA SER A 122 -17.65 -10.78 -9.40
C SER A 122 -18.93 -10.33 -10.09
N VAL A 123 -19.00 -9.07 -10.52
CA VAL A 123 -20.19 -8.53 -11.18
C VAL A 123 -19.83 -7.60 -12.33
N ILE A 124 -20.68 -7.62 -13.37
CA ILE A 124 -20.67 -6.64 -14.45
C ILE A 124 -21.97 -5.86 -14.35
N LEU A 125 -21.86 -4.57 -14.10
CA LEU A 125 -22.97 -3.64 -13.92
C LEU A 125 -23.02 -2.67 -15.10
N LYS A 126 -24.20 -2.13 -15.40
CA LYS A 126 -24.26 -0.87 -16.14
C LYS A 126 -23.80 0.27 -15.24
N SER A 127 -23.20 1.31 -15.83
CA SER A 127 -22.71 2.49 -15.09
C SER A 127 -23.79 3.14 -14.21
N ASP A 128 -25.04 3.19 -14.66
CA ASP A 128 -26.19 3.73 -13.91
C ASP A 128 -26.57 2.94 -12.64
N GLN A 129 -25.99 1.75 -12.44
CA GLN A 129 -26.17 0.94 -11.23
C GLN A 129 -25.10 1.24 -10.17
N VAL A 130 -24.09 2.07 -10.50
CA VAL A 130 -23.09 2.59 -9.56
C VAL A 130 -23.33 4.09 -9.43
N PRO A 131 -23.84 4.58 -8.28
CA PRO A 131 -24.21 5.99 -8.16
C PRO A 131 -23.06 6.94 -8.51
N GLY A 132 -23.36 8.00 -9.26
CA GLY A 132 -22.39 9.00 -9.71
C GLY A 132 -21.62 8.62 -10.99
N LEU A 133 -21.85 7.44 -11.59
CA LEU A 133 -21.32 7.06 -12.91
C LEU A 133 -22.35 7.15 -14.04
N GLU A 134 -23.52 7.75 -13.81
CA GLU A 134 -24.61 7.87 -14.79
C GLU A 134 -24.20 8.67 -16.03
N ILE A 135 -23.16 9.50 -15.93
CA ILE A 135 -22.62 10.31 -17.02
C ILE A 135 -22.01 9.46 -18.15
N PHE A 136 -21.76 8.17 -17.92
CA PHE A 136 -21.17 7.23 -18.89
C PHE A 136 -22.23 6.27 -19.45
N PRO A 137 -23.15 6.72 -20.34
CA PRO A 137 -24.36 5.97 -20.69
C PRO A 137 -24.13 4.62 -21.38
N ASN A 138 -22.94 4.42 -21.97
CA ASN A 138 -22.58 3.21 -22.72
C ASN A 138 -21.62 2.29 -21.95
N CYS A 139 -21.28 2.61 -20.70
CA CYS A 139 -20.24 1.93 -19.95
C CYS A 139 -20.76 0.74 -19.15
N PHE A 140 -20.05 -0.38 -19.22
CA PHE A 140 -20.16 -1.48 -18.26
C PHE A 140 -19.04 -1.42 -17.23
N VAL A 141 -19.42 -1.49 -15.95
CA VAL A 141 -18.51 -1.49 -14.81
C VAL A 141 -18.22 -2.93 -14.39
N VAL A 142 -16.96 -3.32 -14.39
CA VAL A 142 -16.47 -4.66 -14.06
C VAL A 142 -15.84 -4.62 -12.67
N ILE A 143 -16.46 -5.32 -11.73
CA ILE A 143 -16.02 -5.40 -10.34
C ILE A 143 -15.61 -6.84 -10.04
N PRO A 144 -14.33 -7.10 -9.69
CA PRO A 144 -13.84 -8.42 -9.34
C PRO A 144 -14.36 -8.88 -7.96
N PRO A 145 -14.25 -10.17 -7.64
CA PRO A 145 -14.71 -10.69 -6.37
C PRO A 145 -13.78 -10.28 -5.23
N ALA A 146 -14.34 -10.21 -4.03
CA ALA A 146 -13.61 -10.13 -2.77
C ALA A 146 -14.19 -11.18 -1.81
N ILE A 147 -13.33 -11.88 -1.07
CA ILE A 147 -13.75 -13.06 -0.30
C ILE A 147 -14.28 -12.65 1.08
N LYS A 148 -13.46 -11.92 1.85
CA LYS A 148 -13.67 -11.59 3.27
C LYS A 148 -12.98 -10.25 3.60
N HIS A 149 -12.91 -9.88 4.88
CA HIS A 149 -12.19 -8.70 5.40
C HIS A 149 -10.76 -8.48 4.87
N GLU A 150 -9.96 -9.54 4.66
CA GLU A 150 -8.53 -9.41 4.33
C GLU A 150 -8.13 -9.83 2.90
N ILE A 151 -8.99 -10.56 2.16
CA ILE A 151 -8.65 -11.00 0.79
C ILE A 151 -9.52 -10.26 -0.22
N GLY A 152 -8.92 -9.23 -0.82
CA GLY A 152 -9.47 -8.49 -1.94
C GLY A 152 -9.07 -9.02 -3.30
N ALA A 153 -9.47 -8.27 -4.33
CA ALA A 153 -9.13 -8.59 -5.70
C ALA A 153 -7.65 -8.32 -6.01
N ASP A 154 -6.99 -7.46 -5.24
CA ASP A 154 -5.54 -7.24 -5.23
C ASP A 154 -4.77 -8.50 -4.78
N ALA A 155 -5.19 -9.16 -3.70
CA ALA A 155 -4.61 -10.43 -3.27
C ALA A 155 -4.87 -11.55 -4.29
N LEU A 156 -6.05 -11.58 -4.92
CA LEU A 156 -6.33 -12.51 -6.02
C LEU A 156 -5.45 -12.20 -7.23
N ALA A 157 -5.25 -10.92 -7.55
CA ALA A 157 -4.36 -10.49 -8.61
C ALA A 157 -2.92 -10.93 -8.36
N LEU A 158 -2.43 -10.84 -7.12
CA LEU A 158 -1.12 -11.35 -6.70
C LEU A 158 -0.98 -12.85 -7.00
N ILE A 159 -1.97 -13.65 -6.59
CA ILE A 159 -2.00 -15.10 -6.82
C ILE A 159 -1.91 -15.41 -8.31
N VAL A 160 -2.76 -14.78 -9.12
CA VAL A 160 -2.84 -15.10 -10.56
C VAL A 160 -1.62 -14.59 -11.31
N ASN A 161 -1.20 -13.34 -11.06
CA ASN A 161 -0.14 -12.69 -11.83
C ASN A 161 1.28 -13.07 -11.39
N SER A 162 1.45 -13.71 -10.24
CA SER A 162 2.74 -14.29 -9.85
C SER A 162 3.16 -15.47 -10.73
N GLY A 163 2.21 -16.11 -11.43
CA GLY A 163 2.45 -17.36 -12.16
C GLY A 163 2.63 -18.58 -11.25
N MET A 164 2.45 -18.43 -9.93
CA MET A 164 2.63 -19.53 -8.98
C MET A 164 1.63 -20.68 -9.22
N LEU A 165 0.48 -20.39 -9.84
CA LEU A 165 -0.52 -21.40 -10.16
C LEU A 165 -0.03 -22.37 -11.25
N ASP A 166 0.89 -21.94 -12.12
CA ASP A 166 1.35 -22.68 -13.29
C ASP A 166 2.46 -23.70 -12.98
N SER A 167 3.02 -23.68 -11.75
CA SER A 167 4.10 -24.57 -11.30
C SER A 167 3.69 -25.39 -10.08
N ASP A 168 4.05 -26.68 -9.99
CA ASP A 168 3.81 -27.50 -8.79
C ASP A 168 4.76 -27.19 -7.62
N GLU A 169 5.66 -26.22 -7.78
CA GLU A 169 6.62 -25.81 -6.74
C GLU A 169 5.94 -25.16 -5.53
N LEU A 170 6.55 -25.36 -4.35
CA LEU A 170 6.22 -24.61 -3.15
C LEU A 170 6.72 -23.17 -3.31
N ALA A 171 5.78 -22.24 -3.43
CA ALA A 171 6.07 -20.84 -3.72
C ALA A 171 5.27 -19.92 -2.82
N ILE A 172 5.85 -18.77 -2.48
CA ILE A 172 5.17 -17.69 -1.78
C ILE A 172 5.17 -16.43 -2.63
N ALA A 173 4.05 -15.71 -2.64
CA ALA A 173 3.91 -14.40 -3.21
C ALA A 173 3.56 -13.41 -2.10
N THR A 174 4.17 -12.23 -2.11
CA THR A 174 3.91 -11.18 -1.12
C THR A 174 3.81 -9.84 -1.85
N ASP A 175 2.72 -9.11 -1.61
CA ASP A 175 2.62 -7.70 -1.95
C ASP A 175 3.24 -6.88 -0.82
N PHE A 176 4.28 -6.11 -1.12
CA PHE A 176 4.98 -5.31 -0.12
C PHE A 176 4.34 -3.91 -0.02
N GLY A 177 3.11 -3.88 0.48
CA GLY A 177 2.39 -2.68 0.87
C GLY A 177 2.15 -2.60 2.39
N THR A 178 1.44 -1.57 2.83
CA THR A 178 1.09 -1.36 4.25
C THR A 178 0.39 -2.56 4.93
N ASN A 179 -0.45 -3.29 4.20
CA ASN A 179 -1.20 -4.46 4.70
C ASN A 179 -0.57 -5.82 4.36
N ALA A 180 0.54 -5.81 3.63
CA ALA A 180 1.28 -6.98 3.20
C ALA A 180 0.45 -8.25 2.94
N GLU A 181 -0.27 -8.28 1.82
CA GLU A 181 -1.03 -9.46 1.38
C GLU A 181 -0.08 -10.56 0.92
N MET A 182 -0.34 -11.80 1.36
CA MET A 182 0.52 -12.95 1.10
C MET A 182 -0.30 -14.14 0.59
N ALA A 183 0.31 -14.91 -0.31
CA ALA A 183 -0.22 -16.18 -0.77
C ALA A 183 0.89 -17.24 -0.83
N LEU A 184 0.68 -18.39 -0.20
CA LEU A 184 1.54 -19.55 -0.22
C LEU A 184 0.85 -20.67 -1.01
N LYS A 185 1.49 -21.21 -2.06
CA LYS A 185 1.00 -22.41 -2.74
C LYS A 185 1.78 -23.62 -2.22
N ALA A 186 1.08 -24.57 -1.62
CA ALA A 186 1.64 -25.84 -1.15
C ALA A 186 0.72 -26.99 -1.58
N ASN A 187 1.27 -28.01 -2.25
CA ASN A 187 0.50 -29.19 -2.69
C ASN A 187 -0.78 -28.83 -3.47
N ASN A 188 -0.71 -27.84 -4.38
CA ASN A 188 -1.85 -27.31 -5.14
C ASN A 188 -2.98 -26.70 -4.30
N VAL A 189 -2.72 -26.39 -3.03
CA VAL A 189 -3.58 -25.61 -2.14
C VAL A 189 -2.96 -24.22 -1.92
N ILE A 190 -3.78 -23.18 -1.94
CA ILE A 190 -3.34 -21.80 -1.76
C ILE A 190 -3.77 -21.33 -0.37
N TYR A 191 -2.81 -20.99 0.47
CA TYR A 191 -3.01 -20.39 1.79
C TYR A 191 -2.76 -18.89 1.69
N THR A 192 -3.61 -18.08 2.29
CA THR A 192 -3.51 -16.63 2.22
C THR A 192 -3.62 -15.99 3.58
N GLY A 193 -2.97 -14.85 3.75
CA GLY A 193 -3.06 -14.02 4.95
C GLY A 193 -2.61 -12.60 4.64
N SER A 194 -2.95 -11.67 5.52
CA SER A 194 -2.54 -10.27 5.44
C SER A 194 -1.99 -9.85 6.79
N ALA A 195 -0.83 -9.19 6.78
CA ALA A 195 -0.18 -8.69 7.97
C ALA A 195 -0.14 -7.16 7.93
N ALA A 196 -0.62 -6.50 8.98
CA ALA A 196 -0.41 -5.06 9.13
C ALA A 196 1.07 -4.75 9.37
N ALA A 197 1.86 -4.67 8.29
CA ALA A 197 3.27 -4.33 8.32
C ALA A 197 3.48 -2.85 8.67
N GLY A 198 2.45 -2.01 8.44
CA GLY A 198 2.51 -0.58 8.70
C GLY A 198 3.26 0.16 7.59
N PRO A 199 3.26 1.50 7.63
CA PRO A 199 3.69 2.30 6.51
C PRO A 199 5.21 2.58 6.49
N ALA A 200 5.98 1.97 7.41
CA ALA A 200 7.43 2.09 7.48
C ALA A 200 8.13 1.65 6.18
N LEU A 201 7.58 0.61 5.51
CA LEU A 201 8.07 0.13 4.21
C LEU A 201 7.81 1.12 3.06
N GLU A 202 6.90 2.08 3.28
CA GLU A 202 6.62 3.19 2.36
C GLU A 202 7.39 4.46 2.77
N GLY A 203 8.20 4.40 3.84
CA GLY A 203 8.96 5.53 4.38
C GLY A 203 8.14 6.46 5.29
N GLN A 204 6.91 6.11 5.64
CA GLN A 204 6.14 6.87 6.65
C GLN A 204 6.46 6.34 8.06
N GLU A 205 6.25 7.12 9.12
CA GLU A 205 6.68 6.80 10.50
C GLU A 205 8.20 6.66 10.70
N ILE A 206 8.99 6.92 9.65
CA ILE A 206 10.44 7.06 9.71
C ILE A 206 10.77 8.56 9.78
N SER A 207 11.65 8.95 10.70
CA SER A 207 11.91 10.35 11.06
C SER A 207 12.28 11.26 9.88
N CYS A 208 13.19 10.80 9.02
CA CYS A 208 13.54 11.46 7.75
C CYS A 208 12.99 10.71 6.53
N GLY A 209 11.94 9.90 6.73
CA GLY A 209 11.34 9.06 5.72
C GLY A 209 10.41 9.80 4.78
N ALA A 210 10.31 9.32 3.54
CA ALA A 210 9.36 9.80 2.55
C ALA A 210 8.98 8.70 1.55
N LEU A 211 7.82 8.87 0.92
CA LEU A 211 7.48 8.11 -0.28
C LEU A 211 8.52 8.34 -1.38
N ALA A 212 8.69 7.32 -2.23
CA ALA A 212 9.55 7.42 -3.41
C ALA A 212 9.15 8.63 -4.26
N SER A 213 10.07 9.60 -4.36
CA SER A 213 9.92 10.81 -5.15
C SER A 213 11.30 11.33 -5.54
N PRO A 214 11.39 12.29 -6.48
CA PRO A 214 12.69 12.86 -6.84
C PRO A 214 13.45 13.39 -5.63
N TYR A 215 14.76 13.15 -5.63
CA TYR A 215 15.74 13.58 -4.64
C TYR A 215 15.64 12.86 -3.29
N VAL A 216 15.07 11.65 -3.26
CA VAL A 216 14.99 10.80 -2.06
C VAL A 216 15.97 9.64 -2.18
N ILE A 217 16.66 9.30 -1.08
CA ILE A 217 17.59 8.16 -1.02
C ILE A 217 16.80 6.85 -1.22
N SER A 218 17.11 6.10 -2.26
CA SER A 218 16.45 4.82 -2.59
C SER A 218 17.21 3.59 -2.13
N ASP A 219 18.53 3.71 -1.96
CA ASP A 219 19.42 2.60 -1.63
C ASP A 219 20.72 3.12 -0.99
N VAL A 220 21.44 2.26 -0.26
CA VAL A 220 22.77 2.59 0.30
C VAL A 220 23.72 1.40 0.20
N THR A 221 25.04 1.66 0.15
CA THR A 221 26.08 0.62 0.24
C THR A 221 27.26 1.11 1.06
N PHE A 222 27.94 0.24 1.80
CA PHE A 222 29.19 0.62 2.46
C PHE A 222 30.38 0.57 1.48
N GLU A 223 31.19 1.63 1.48
CA GLU A 223 32.49 1.70 0.83
C GLU A 223 33.55 1.91 1.93
N GLY A 224 34.11 0.81 2.44
CA GLY A 224 34.92 0.83 3.66
C GLY A 224 34.04 1.13 4.89
N ASP A 225 34.46 2.11 5.70
CA ASP A 225 33.70 2.54 6.90
C ASP A 225 32.63 3.61 6.60
N ASN A 226 32.48 4.00 5.33
CA ASN A 226 31.59 5.09 4.89
C ASN A 226 30.38 4.54 4.13
N ILE A 227 29.29 5.32 4.12
CA ILE A 227 28.04 4.99 3.43
C ILE A 227 27.95 5.78 2.13
N ARG A 228 27.84 5.07 1.00
CA ARG A 228 27.42 5.63 -0.27
C ARG A 228 25.90 5.68 -0.34
N CYS A 229 25.35 6.87 -0.53
CA CYS A 229 23.93 7.04 -0.83
C CYS A 229 23.64 6.87 -2.33
N TYR A 230 22.47 6.34 -2.66
CA TYR A 230 21.91 6.36 -4.01
C TYR A 230 20.55 7.04 -4.00
N ILE A 231 20.35 7.99 -4.91
CA ILE A 231 19.22 8.93 -4.89
C ILE A 231 18.42 8.80 -6.17
N LEU A 232 17.10 8.93 -6.09
CA LEU A 232 16.23 9.07 -7.25
C LEU A 232 16.39 10.46 -7.87
N ASP A 233 16.73 10.56 -9.15
CA ASP A 233 16.76 11.82 -9.87
C ASP A 233 15.35 12.33 -10.23
N LYS A 234 15.26 13.43 -10.99
CA LYS A 234 13.99 14.00 -11.45
C LYS A 234 13.18 13.07 -12.37
N GLU A 235 13.84 12.13 -13.02
CA GLU A 235 13.24 11.07 -13.84
C GLU A 235 12.99 9.77 -13.06
N MET A 236 13.16 9.79 -11.72
CA MET A 236 13.04 8.61 -10.84
C MET A 236 14.06 7.50 -11.15
N LYS A 237 15.21 7.85 -11.72
CA LYS A 237 16.33 6.92 -11.90
C LYS A 237 17.28 7.01 -10.73
N THR A 238 17.77 5.86 -10.29
CA THR A 238 18.79 5.80 -9.23
C THR A 238 20.14 6.28 -9.76
N VAL A 239 20.70 7.29 -9.09
CA VAL A 239 22.05 7.82 -9.35
C VAL A 239 22.89 7.77 -8.07
N LYS A 240 24.21 7.79 -8.21
CA LYS A 240 25.11 7.92 -7.05
C LYS A 240 24.87 9.26 -6.37
N GLY A 241 24.83 9.25 -5.05
CA GLY A 241 24.89 10.41 -4.17
C GLY A 241 26.26 10.50 -3.47
N ASP A 242 26.28 11.21 -2.35
CA ASP A 242 27.47 11.43 -1.53
C ASP A 242 27.96 10.12 -0.89
N LEU A 243 29.27 10.07 -0.66
CA LEU A 243 29.88 9.16 0.29
C LEU A 243 30.04 9.90 1.61
N VAL A 244 29.44 9.39 2.69
CA VAL A 244 29.43 10.06 3.99
C VAL A 244 29.91 9.15 5.11
N ASN A 245 30.55 9.75 6.12
CA ASN A 245 30.85 9.07 7.36
C ASN A 245 29.56 8.89 8.18
N PRO A 246 29.14 7.66 8.50
CA PRO A 246 27.89 7.41 9.22
C PRO A 246 27.86 7.95 10.65
N GLN A 247 29.00 8.30 11.25
CA GLN A 247 29.09 8.75 12.64
C GLN A 247 28.84 10.25 12.82
N ASP A 248 29.16 11.07 11.82
CA ASP A 248 29.09 12.53 11.92
C ASP A 248 28.55 13.22 10.66
N GLY A 249 28.25 12.47 9.59
CA GLY A 249 27.71 12.99 8.34
C GLY A 249 28.72 13.73 7.48
N SER A 250 30.01 13.71 7.82
CA SER A 250 31.04 14.35 7.02
C SER A 250 31.13 13.73 5.62
N VAL A 251 31.13 14.60 4.60
CA VAL A 251 31.18 14.18 3.20
C VAL A 251 32.62 13.82 2.83
N VAL A 252 32.81 12.56 2.42
CA VAL A 252 34.08 12.02 1.93
C VAL A 252 34.22 12.23 0.42
N GLU A 253 33.11 12.09 -0.30
CA GLU A 253 33.02 12.34 -1.75
C GLU A 253 31.64 12.91 -2.09
N GLU A 254 31.59 14.03 -2.83
CA GLU A 254 30.33 14.64 -3.26
C GLU A 254 29.73 13.93 -4.47
N GLY A 255 28.42 13.67 -4.38
CA GLY A 255 27.59 13.26 -5.49
C GLY A 255 27.02 14.45 -6.27
N PRO A 256 26.41 14.18 -7.45
CA PRO A 256 25.85 15.20 -8.33
C PRO A 256 24.53 15.80 -7.85
N ILE A 257 23.84 15.18 -6.88
CA ILE A 257 22.47 15.50 -6.50
C ILE A 257 22.36 15.54 -4.99
N ARG A 258 21.58 16.50 -4.47
CA ARG A 258 21.22 16.63 -3.05
C ARG A 258 20.03 15.74 -2.69
N ALA A 259 20.06 15.13 -1.52
CA ALA A 259 18.97 14.34 -0.96
C ALA A 259 18.09 15.19 -0.04
N LYS A 260 16.79 14.86 0.03
CA LYS A 260 15.82 15.53 0.93
C LYS A 260 15.21 14.60 1.99
N ALA A 261 15.28 13.29 1.80
CA ALA A 261 14.70 12.26 2.67
C ALA A 261 15.23 10.86 2.28
N ILE A 262 14.80 9.82 3.00
CA ILE A 262 15.04 8.40 2.67
C ILE A 262 13.72 7.66 2.38
N THR A 263 13.73 6.79 1.38
CA THR A 263 12.57 5.93 1.07
C THR A 263 12.52 4.71 1.98
N GLY A 264 11.36 4.04 2.06
CA GLY A 264 11.29 2.74 2.73
C GLY A 264 12.27 1.69 2.17
N THR A 265 12.50 1.65 0.84
CA THR A 265 13.52 0.74 0.26
C THR A 265 14.94 1.12 0.70
N GLY A 266 15.22 2.42 0.82
CA GLY A 266 16.48 2.93 1.36
C GLY A 266 16.68 2.53 2.82
N VAL A 267 15.61 2.57 3.63
CA VAL A 267 15.62 2.09 5.02
C VAL A 267 15.91 0.59 5.10
N ILE A 268 15.27 -0.23 4.26
CA ILE A 268 15.56 -1.67 4.17
C ILE A 268 17.03 -1.93 3.82
N SER A 269 17.58 -1.19 2.85
CA SER A 269 19.00 -1.30 2.53
C SER A 269 19.90 -0.85 3.67
N LEU A 270 19.54 0.22 4.37
CA LEU A 270 20.33 0.76 5.47
C LEU A 270 20.37 -0.20 6.66
N LEU A 271 19.26 -0.88 6.94
CA LEU A 271 19.20 -1.91 7.96
C LEU A 271 20.12 -3.09 7.63
N GLU A 272 20.03 -3.64 6.41
CA GLU A 272 20.89 -4.76 6.01
C GLU A 272 22.36 -4.38 6.07
N GLU A 273 22.75 -3.29 5.40
CA GLU A 273 24.14 -2.87 5.33
C GLU A 273 24.66 -2.41 6.70
N GLY A 274 23.85 -1.72 7.49
CA GLY A 274 24.19 -1.29 8.84
C GLY A 274 24.41 -2.46 9.79
N MET A 275 23.57 -3.51 9.73
CA MET A 275 23.74 -4.73 10.51
C MET A 275 24.98 -5.52 10.07
N LYS A 276 25.15 -5.69 8.76
CA LYS A 276 26.30 -6.39 8.15
C LYS A 276 27.64 -5.76 8.51
N ASN A 277 27.72 -4.43 8.54
CA ASN A 277 28.93 -3.69 8.89
C ASN A 277 29.05 -3.37 10.39
N GLY A 278 28.11 -3.86 11.22
CA GLY A 278 28.16 -3.71 12.68
C GLY A 278 27.87 -2.30 13.22
N VAL A 279 27.43 -1.38 12.36
CA VAL A 279 26.95 -0.04 12.74
C VAL A 279 25.59 -0.15 13.46
N ILE A 280 24.81 -1.18 13.12
CA ILE A 280 23.57 -1.53 13.82
C ILE A 280 23.79 -2.86 14.54
N LYS A 281 23.58 -2.86 15.86
CA LYS A 281 23.46 -4.08 16.67
C LYS A 281 22.14 -3.99 17.40
N LEU A 282 21.13 -4.68 16.89
CA LEU A 282 19.74 -4.52 17.31
C LEU A 282 19.57 -4.47 18.83
N PRO A 283 18.75 -3.54 19.36
CA PRO A 283 18.07 -2.46 18.65
C PRO A 283 18.93 -1.18 18.48
N LYS A 284 20.21 -1.25 18.85
CA LYS A 284 21.09 -0.09 19.07
C LYS A 284 21.95 0.28 17.88
N ILE A 285 22.10 1.59 17.65
CA ILE A 285 23.05 2.14 16.68
C ILE A 285 24.38 2.40 17.41
N GLN A 286 25.49 1.99 16.80
CA GLN A 286 26.82 1.98 17.43
C GLN A 286 27.61 3.28 17.21
N THR A 287 27.00 4.30 16.63
CA THR A 287 27.59 5.64 16.48
C THR A 287 27.56 6.40 17.82
N PRO A 288 28.40 7.43 18.02
CA PRO A 288 28.52 8.11 19.31
C PRO A 288 27.23 8.75 19.83
N ASP A 289 26.34 9.20 18.94
CA ASP A 289 25.08 9.85 19.26
C ASP A 289 23.85 8.95 19.08
N GLY A 290 24.05 7.69 18.69
CA GLY A 290 22.96 6.74 18.42
C GLY A 290 22.18 7.04 17.14
N LEU A 291 22.73 7.84 16.23
CA LEU A 291 22.16 8.15 14.91
C LEU A 291 23.10 7.71 13.78
N ILE A 292 22.55 7.18 12.70
CA ILE A 292 23.30 7.06 11.44
C ILE A 292 23.07 8.33 10.64
N HIS A 293 24.17 9.02 10.32
CA HIS A 293 24.16 10.20 9.49
C HIS A 293 24.32 9.84 8.03
N LEU A 294 23.38 10.30 7.21
CA LEU A 294 23.37 10.15 5.77
C LEU A 294 23.63 11.51 5.11
N GLN A 295 23.66 11.49 3.78
CA GLN A 295 23.80 12.67 2.96
C GLN A 295 22.83 13.81 3.36
N ASP A 296 23.31 15.05 3.26
CA ASP A 296 22.52 16.27 3.44
C ASP A 296 21.80 16.39 4.81
N GLY A 297 22.40 15.83 5.86
CA GLY A 297 21.88 15.92 7.22
C GLY A 297 20.66 15.03 7.49
N ILE A 298 20.35 14.12 6.56
CA ILE A 298 19.36 13.06 6.79
C ILE A 298 19.90 12.14 7.87
N THR A 299 19.08 11.84 8.87
CA THR A 299 19.47 10.95 9.98
C THR A 299 18.53 9.76 10.10
N PHE A 300 19.04 8.68 10.69
CA PHE A 300 18.28 7.47 10.98
C PHE A 300 18.55 7.05 12.42
N SER A 301 17.49 6.89 13.21
CA SER A 301 17.54 6.72 14.66
C SER A 301 17.20 5.29 15.10
N GLU A 302 17.44 4.98 16.37
CA GLU A 302 17.02 3.70 16.97
C GLU A 302 15.50 3.51 16.98
N HIS A 303 14.73 4.60 17.03
CA HIS A 303 13.28 4.54 16.84
C HIS A 303 12.94 4.04 15.43
N ASP A 304 13.62 4.57 14.42
CA ASP A 304 13.41 4.16 13.03
C ASP A 304 13.83 2.70 12.79
N VAL A 305 14.89 2.22 13.45
CA VAL A 305 15.27 0.78 13.47
C VAL A 305 14.11 -0.07 13.98
N LYS A 306 13.47 0.35 15.07
CA LYS A 306 12.36 -0.39 15.68
C LYS A 306 11.13 -0.40 14.78
N GLU A 307 10.74 0.75 14.21
CA GLU A 307 9.56 0.83 13.35
C GLU A 307 9.71 0.00 12.07
N ALA A 308 10.87 0.10 11.40
CA ALA A 308 11.15 -0.76 10.26
C ALA A 308 11.26 -2.25 10.66
N GLY A 309 11.84 -2.54 11.82
CA GLY A 309 11.90 -3.90 12.37
C GLY A 309 10.53 -4.51 12.68
N ASN A 310 9.57 -3.71 13.18
CA ASN A 310 8.19 -4.15 13.38
C ASN A 310 7.56 -4.60 12.05
N ALA A 311 7.76 -3.83 10.98
CA ALA A 311 7.25 -4.16 9.65
C ALA A 311 7.87 -5.44 9.08
N ILE A 312 9.19 -5.57 9.17
CA ILE A 312 9.92 -6.77 8.73
C ILE A 312 9.49 -7.99 9.54
N GLY A 313 9.35 -7.82 10.85
CA GLY A 313 8.86 -8.85 11.77
C GLY A 313 7.45 -9.33 11.44
N ALA A 314 6.52 -8.42 11.12
CA ALA A 314 5.16 -8.77 10.73
C ALA A 314 5.15 -9.62 9.44
N LEU A 315 5.99 -9.26 8.46
CA LEU A 315 6.16 -10.03 7.23
C LEU A 315 6.65 -11.45 7.49
N ARG A 316 7.78 -11.59 8.22
CA ARG A 316 8.38 -12.89 8.53
C ARG A 316 7.45 -13.76 9.39
N ALA A 317 6.75 -13.17 10.35
CA ALA A 317 5.72 -13.85 11.13
C ALA A 317 4.57 -14.36 10.24
N GLY A 318 4.14 -13.57 9.25
CA GLY A 318 3.15 -14.00 8.26
C GLY A 318 3.60 -15.21 7.44
N HIS A 319 4.84 -15.19 6.93
CA HIS A 319 5.42 -16.33 6.20
C HIS A 319 5.46 -17.60 7.07
N ILE A 320 5.94 -17.49 8.31
CA ILE A 320 5.99 -18.60 9.28
C ILE A 320 4.58 -19.16 9.53
N THR A 321 3.58 -18.30 9.71
CA THR A 321 2.20 -18.72 9.95
C THR A 321 1.60 -19.46 8.76
N LEU A 322 1.82 -18.98 7.53
CA LEU A 322 1.32 -19.68 6.35
C LEU A 322 1.99 -21.06 6.18
N CYS A 323 3.30 -21.15 6.42
CA CYS A 323 4.02 -22.42 6.43
C CYS A 323 3.47 -23.37 7.50
N LYS A 324 3.19 -22.87 8.71
CA LYS A 324 2.59 -23.66 9.79
C LYS A 324 1.21 -24.19 9.40
N ALA A 325 0.37 -23.35 8.79
CA ALA A 325 -0.96 -23.72 8.33
C ALA A 325 -0.93 -24.75 7.19
N ALA A 326 0.07 -24.65 6.31
CA ALA A 326 0.28 -25.60 5.21
C ALA A 326 1.02 -26.89 5.63
N GLY A 327 1.60 -26.93 6.83
CA GLY A 327 2.38 -28.08 7.31
C GLY A 327 3.72 -28.26 6.59
N VAL A 328 4.33 -27.17 6.14
CA VAL A 328 5.63 -27.15 5.44
C VAL A 328 6.65 -26.34 6.24
N GLU A 329 7.94 -26.56 6.00
CA GLU A 329 8.99 -25.77 6.63
C GLU A 329 9.41 -24.59 5.75
N MET A 330 9.89 -23.51 6.37
CA MET A 330 10.46 -22.37 5.62
C MET A 330 11.69 -22.78 4.79
N ALA A 331 12.36 -23.88 5.17
CA ALA A 331 13.47 -24.47 4.41
C ALA A 331 13.02 -25.00 3.04
N ASP A 332 11.74 -25.32 2.86
CA ASP A 332 11.25 -25.88 1.60
C ASP A 332 10.88 -24.77 0.59
N LEU A 333 10.79 -23.52 1.04
CA LEU A 333 10.45 -22.36 0.21
C LEU A 333 11.62 -21.88 -0.65
N LYS A 334 11.66 -22.36 -1.90
CA LYS A 334 12.70 -22.01 -2.88
C LYS A 334 12.32 -20.87 -3.81
N VAL A 335 11.02 -20.57 -3.94
CA VAL A 335 10.50 -19.57 -4.87
C VAL A 335 9.73 -18.50 -4.10
N SER A 336 10.11 -17.24 -4.32
CA SER A 336 9.43 -16.06 -3.77
C SER A 336 9.03 -15.10 -4.90
N HIS A 337 7.86 -14.48 -4.79
CA HIS A 337 7.41 -13.42 -5.69
C HIS A 337 7.15 -12.14 -4.88
N MET A 338 7.72 -11.03 -5.34
CA MET A 338 7.56 -9.71 -4.74
C MET A 338 6.69 -8.83 -5.64
N SER A 339 5.56 -8.35 -5.10
CA SER A 339 4.62 -7.42 -5.73
C SER A 339 4.59 -6.08 -5.00
N GLY A 340 3.91 -5.11 -5.60
CA GLY A 340 3.73 -3.78 -5.06
C GLY A 340 4.89 -2.84 -5.42
N ALA A 341 4.70 -1.55 -5.12
CA ALA A 341 5.71 -0.54 -5.43
C ALA A 341 7.03 -0.84 -4.71
N ALA A 342 6.99 -1.10 -3.39
CA ALA A 342 8.20 -1.46 -2.65
C ALA A 342 8.78 -2.78 -3.16
N GLY A 343 7.95 -3.80 -3.43
CA GLY A 343 8.43 -5.09 -3.95
C GLY A 343 9.10 -5.01 -5.32
N THR A 344 8.80 -3.98 -6.13
CA THR A 344 9.41 -3.76 -7.44
C THR A 344 10.78 -3.09 -7.36
N TYR A 345 10.94 -2.12 -6.45
CA TYR A 345 12.15 -1.28 -6.37
C TYR A 345 13.15 -1.74 -5.31
N MET A 346 12.69 -2.47 -4.29
CA MET A 346 13.53 -2.97 -3.21
C MET A 346 14.61 -3.92 -3.73
N ASP A 347 15.81 -3.83 -3.16
CA ASP A 347 16.85 -4.83 -3.39
C ASP A 347 16.43 -6.15 -2.72
N ALA A 348 16.02 -7.10 -3.55
CA ALA A 348 15.53 -8.41 -3.12
C ALA A 348 16.55 -9.20 -2.29
N ARG A 349 17.86 -9.00 -2.53
CA ARG A 349 18.93 -9.69 -1.78
C ARG A 349 19.06 -9.12 -0.38
N LYS A 350 19.09 -7.78 -0.28
CA LYS A 350 19.12 -7.10 1.03
C LYS A 350 17.86 -7.43 1.83
N ALA A 351 16.70 -7.42 1.17
CA ALA A 351 15.42 -7.79 1.76
C ALA A 351 15.42 -9.24 2.31
N GLN A 352 15.98 -10.20 1.55
CA GLN A 352 16.09 -11.59 2.00
C GLN A 352 16.95 -11.72 3.27
N LYS A 353 18.09 -11.03 3.33
CA LYS A 353 19.03 -11.12 4.46
C LYS A 353 18.47 -10.62 5.78
N ILE A 354 17.53 -9.68 5.73
CA ILE A 354 16.85 -9.18 6.94
C ILE A 354 15.52 -9.90 7.20
N GLY A 355 15.14 -10.89 6.39
CA GLY A 355 14.00 -11.76 6.64
C GLY A 355 12.68 -11.31 6.01
N MET A 356 12.70 -10.39 5.03
CA MET A 356 11.49 -9.99 4.28
C MET A 356 11.13 -10.98 3.16
N ASN A 357 12.07 -11.81 2.74
CA ASN A 357 11.84 -12.97 1.87
C ASN A 357 12.27 -14.24 2.61
N PRO A 358 11.73 -15.43 2.25
CA PRO A 358 12.20 -16.69 2.80
C PRO A 358 13.71 -16.84 2.64
N TYR A 359 14.39 -17.22 3.72
CA TYR A 359 15.86 -17.32 3.74
C TYR A 359 16.40 -18.36 2.76
N ASN A 360 15.60 -19.37 2.43
CA ASN A 360 15.98 -20.43 1.49
C ASN A 360 15.46 -20.20 0.06
N ALA A 361 14.90 -19.02 -0.23
CA ALA A 361 14.50 -18.70 -1.59
C ALA A 361 15.74 -18.65 -2.50
N GLU A 362 15.77 -19.50 -3.51
CA GLU A 362 16.81 -19.58 -4.54
C GLU A 362 16.45 -18.71 -5.76
N ARG A 363 15.15 -18.45 -5.96
CA ARG A 363 14.62 -17.56 -6.99
C ARG A 363 13.66 -16.57 -6.39
N ILE A 364 13.91 -15.28 -6.61
CA ILE A 364 13.01 -14.20 -6.20
C ILE A 364 12.62 -13.41 -7.44
N THR A 365 11.31 -13.34 -7.71
CA THR A 365 10.77 -12.67 -8.90
C THR A 365 10.08 -11.38 -8.51
N GLN A 366 10.44 -10.26 -9.12
CA GLN A 366 9.78 -8.96 -8.92
C GLN A 366 8.77 -8.73 -10.05
N ILE A 367 7.48 -8.74 -9.72
CA ILE A 367 6.38 -8.86 -10.70
C ILE A 367 5.59 -7.57 -10.97
N GLY A 368 5.90 -6.46 -10.28
CA GLY A 368 5.26 -5.16 -10.53
C GLY A 368 3.92 -4.98 -9.81
N ASN A 369 3.12 -4.02 -10.28
CA ASN A 369 1.75 -3.82 -9.81
C ASN A 369 0.79 -4.86 -10.42
N THR A 370 0.49 -5.89 -9.64
CA THR A 370 -0.41 -6.98 -10.03
C THR A 370 -1.88 -6.55 -10.08
N SER A 371 -2.32 -5.65 -9.20
CA SER A 371 -3.70 -5.13 -9.13
C SER A 371 -4.08 -4.37 -10.41
N LEU A 372 -3.26 -3.42 -10.85
CA LEU A 372 -3.50 -2.66 -12.09
C LEU A 372 -3.47 -3.57 -13.33
N LYS A 373 -2.53 -4.52 -13.35
CA LYS A 373 -2.48 -5.53 -14.41
C LYS A 373 -3.78 -6.33 -14.45
N MET A 374 -4.28 -6.78 -13.29
CA MET A 374 -5.52 -7.53 -13.20
C MET A 374 -6.75 -6.71 -13.60
N ALA A 375 -6.84 -5.44 -13.17
CA ALA A 375 -7.88 -4.53 -13.63
C ALA A 375 -7.93 -4.48 -15.17
N ARG A 376 -6.77 -4.38 -15.84
CA ARG A 376 -6.70 -4.40 -17.31
C ARG A 376 -7.08 -5.75 -17.90
N GLU A 377 -6.71 -6.86 -17.28
CA GLU A 377 -7.05 -8.20 -17.81
C GLU A 377 -8.56 -8.47 -17.74
N ILE A 378 -9.23 -8.14 -16.63
CA ILE A 378 -10.70 -8.28 -16.52
C ILE A 378 -11.46 -7.22 -17.34
N LEU A 379 -10.82 -6.08 -17.64
CA LEU A 379 -11.35 -5.11 -18.60
C LEU A 379 -11.54 -5.76 -19.98
N LEU A 380 -10.57 -6.57 -20.40
CA LEU A 380 -10.48 -7.14 -21.73
C LEU A 380 -11.10 -8.55 -21.83
N SER A 381 -11.31 -9.25 -20.71
CA SER A 381 -11.77 -10.63 -20.70
C SER A 381 -12.74 -10.95 -19.57
N ASP A 382 -13.99 -11.28 -19.93
CA ASP A 382 -14.99 -11.79 -18.99
C ASP A 382 -14.63 -13.23 -18.51
N GLU A 383 -13.85 -13.97 -19.28
CA GLU A 383 -13.33 -15.29 -18.86
C GLU A 383 -12.32 -15.14 -17.73
N ARG A 384 -11.45 -14.13 -17.81
CA ARG A 384 -10.51 -13.81 -16.74
C ARG A 384 -11.22 -13.44 -15.44
N LEU A 385 -12.32 -12.70 -15.53
CA LEU A 385 -13.15 -12.37 -14.37
C LEU A 385 -13.72 -13.64 -13.70
N LYS A 386 -14.17 -14.62 -14.50
CA LYS A 386 -14.66 -15.91 -14.00
C LYS A 386 -13.54 -16.73 -13.35
N GLU A 387 -12.36 -16.76 -13.95
CA GLU A 387 -11.18 -17.42 -13.37
C GLU A 387 -10.87 -16.85 -11.97
N LEU A 388 -10.93 -15.51 -11.82
CA LEU A 388 -10.78 -14.86 -10.52
C LEU A 388 -11.84 -15.30 -9.51
N GLN A 389 -13.09 -15.42 -9.95
CA GLN A 389 -14.18 -15.92 -9.11
C GLN A 389 -13.96 -17.37 -8.67
N ASP A 390 -13.48 -18.22 -9.56
CA ASP A 390 -13.17 -19.62 -9.25
C ASP A 390 -12.01 -19.75 -8.24
N ILE A 391 -10.96 -18.94 -8.41
CA ILE A 391 -9.85 -18.87 -7.46
C ILE A 391 -10.34 -18.35 -6.11
N ALA A 392 -11.15 -17.29 -6.12
CA ALA A 392 -11.74 -16.73 -4.91
C ALA A 392 -12.49 -17.81 -4.12
N THR A 393 -13.34 -18.58 -4.80
CA THR A 393 -14.10 -19.68 -4.17
C THR A 393 -13.19 -20.76 -3.57
N LYS A 394 -12.06 -21.10 -4.21
CA LYS A 394 -11.10 -22.08 -3.69
C LYS A 394 -10.35 -21.59 -2.46
N VAL A 395 -9.91 -20.32 -2.46
CA VAL A 395 -9.07 -19.74 -1.41
C VAL A 395 -9.84 -19.49 -0.09
N VAL A 396 -11.17 -19.31 -0.14
CA VAL A 396 -11.99 -19.03 1.05
C VAL A 396 -11.74 -20.03 2.19
N GLY A 397 -11.55 -21.31 1.87
CA GLY A 397 -11.41 -22.39 2.85
C GLY A 397 -10.05 -22.46 3.55
N THR A 398 -9.04 -21.77 3.04
CA THR A 398 -7.63 -21.86 3.45
C THR A 398 -7.01 -20.52 3.80
N HIS A 399 -7.84 -19.49 3.90
CA HIS A 399 -7.44 -18.19 4.44
C HIS A 399 -7.14 -18.29 5.94
N VAL A 400 -6.01 -17.73 6.35
CA VAL A 400 -5.55 -17.67 7.73
C VAL A 400 -5.70 -16.24 8.25
N MET A 401 -6.61 -16.04 9.20
CA MET A 401 -6.85 -14.74 9.84
C MET A 401 -5.77 -14.46 10.89
N PHE A 402 -4.71 -13.75 10.49
CA PHE A 402 -3.54 -13.49 11.35
C PHE A 402 -3.90 -12.78 12.66
N ALA A 403 -4.91 -11.90 12.66
CA ALA A 403 -5.37 -11.19 13.85
C ALA A 403 -5.82 -12.12 15.00
N THR A 404 -6.24 -13.35 14.68
CA THR A 404 -6.71 -14.33 15.68
C THR A 404 -5.88 -15.61 15.71
N ASP A 405 -4.91 -15.77 14.81
CA ASP A 405 -4.09 -16.96 14.71
C ASP A 405 -3.02 -17.01 15.82
N PRO A 406 -2.99 -18.07 16.65
CA PRO A 406 -2.00 -18.19 17.72
C PRO A 406 -0.55 -18.26 17.21
N SER A 407 -0.33 -18.86 16.04
CA SER A 407 1.00 -19.02 15.44
C SER A 407 1.54 -17.65 15.02
N PHE A 408 0.70 -16.82 14.40
CA PHE A 408 1.07 -15.45 14.03
C PHE A 408 1.42 -14.63 15.26
N LYS A 409 0.57 -14.67 16.29
CA LYS A 409 0.81 -13.95 17.54
C LYS A 409 2.15 -14.34 18.17
N GLU A 410 2.42 -15.65 18.28
CA GLU A 410 3.65 -16.15 18.88
C GLU A 410 4.88 -15.80 18.03
N ALA A 411 4.81 -15.98 16.71
CA ALA A 411 5.89 -15.59 15.80
C ALA A 411 6.18 -14.09 15.89
N TYR A 412 5.15 -13.24 15.84
CA TYR A 412 5.31 -11.79 15.87
C TYR A 412 5.85 -11.29 17.22
N ILE A 413 5.46 -11.88 18.35
CA ILE A 413 6.07 -11.55 19.65
C ILE A 413 7.57 -11.82 19.65
N LEU A 414 8.00 -12.93 19.04
CA LEU A 414 9.42 -13.26 18.94
C LEU A 414 10.16 -12.30 18.00
N GLU A 415 9.52 -11.86 16.92
CA GLU A 415 10.04 -10.83 16.02
C GLU A 415 10.20 -9.48 16.72
N LEU A 416 9.21 -9.05 17.49
CA LEU A 416 9.30 -7.81 18.29
C LEU A 416 10.45 -7.89 19.30
N ALA A 417 10.68 -9.06 19.90
CA ALA A 417 11.81 -9.25 20.81
C ALA A 417 13.16 -9.26 20.08
N TYR A 418 13.22 -9.78 18.86
CA TYR A 418 14.42 -9.73 18.00
C TYR A 418 14.75 -8.30 17.57
N TRP A 419 13.80 -7.60 16.97
CA TRP A 419 13.99 -6.26 16.43
C TRP A 419 14.02 -5.17 17.50
N GLY A 420 13.04 -5.16 18.41
CA GLY A 420 12.83 -4.10 19.38
C GLY A 420 13.65 -4.24 20.66
N GLU A 421 13.95 -5.48 21.08
CA GLU A 421 14.64 -5.76 22.35
C GLU A 421 16.04 -6.37 22.15
N GLY A 422 16.47 -6.61 20.90
CA GLY A 422 17.80 -7.11 20.57
C GLY A 422 18.04 -8.56 20.95
N MET A 423 16.99 -9.41 20.92
CA MET A 423 17.15 -10.84 21.11
C MET A 423 18.14 -11.41 20.08
N ASP A 424 19.08 -12.24 20.53
CA ASP A 424 20.02 -12.91 19.62
C ASP A 424 19.30 -13.85 18.64
N PHE A 425 19.78 -13.94 17.40
CA PHE A 425 19.14 -14.75 16.35
C PHE A 425 19.08 -16.24 16.69
N LYS A 426 20.09 -16.79 17.41
CA LYS A 426 20.04 -18.19 17.88
C LYS A 426 18.97 -18.39 18.94
N MET A 427 18.73 -17.37 19.76
CA MET A 427 17.66 -17.40 20.75
C MET A 427 16.27 -17.34 20.08
N LEU A 428 16.11 -16.51 19.05
CA LEU A 428 14.90 -16.49 18.21
C LEU A 428 14.59 -17.88 17.65
N LYS A 429 15.56 -18.52 16.97
CA LYS A 429 15.43 -19.89 16.44
C LYS A 429 15.03 -20.90 17.52
N LYS A 430 15.68 -20.84 18.69
CA LYS A 430 15.36 -21.71 19.83
C LYS A 430 13.93 -21.54 20.32
N PHE A 431 13.42 -20.31 20.39
CA PHE A 431 12.05 -20.05 20.82
C PHE A 431 11.02 -20.46 19.76
N LEU A 432 11.29 -20.23 18.47
CA LEU A 432 10.46 -20.76 17.38
C LEU A 432 10.31 -22.28 17.51
N LYS A 433 11.42 -23.00 17.74
CA LYS A 433 11.39 -24.45 17.95
C LYS A 433 10.59 -24.85 19.18
N LYS A 434 10.74 -24.13 20.29
CA LYS A 434 9.99 -24.39 21.53
C LYS A 434 8.48 -24.18 21.36
N LYS A 435 8.10 -23.28 20.46
CA LYS A 435 6.72 -22.94 20.12
C LYS A 435 6.15 -23.79 18.97
N ASP A 436 6.91 -24.78 18.48
CA ASP A 436 6.51 -25.64 17.36
C ASP A 436 6.19 -24.84 16.08
N LEU A 437 6.96 -23.78 15.82
CA LEU A 437 6.84 -22.94 14.64
C LEU A 437 7.91 -23.30 13.57
N PRO A 438 7.60 -23.13 12.27
CA PRO A 438 8.56 -23.32 11.18
C PRO A 438 9.88 -22.61 11.44
N GLN A 439 10.98 -23.30 11.14
CA GLN A 439 12.32 -22.81 11.49
C GLN A 439 12.89 -21.86 10.44
N ILE A 440 13.50 -20.78 10.90
CA ILE A 440 14.23 -19.82 10.06
C ILE A 440 15.75 -20.01 10.18
N ASP A 441 16.49 -19.57 9.16
CA ASP A 441 17.95 -19.49 9.20
C ASP A 441 18.47 -18.27 8.42
N GLU A 442 19.79 -18.13 8.37
CA GLU A 442 20.45 -17.17 7.49
C GLU A 442 20.47 -17.69 6.04
N PRO A 443 20.32 -16.83 5.02
CA PRO A 443 20.47 -17.24 3.62
C PRO A 443 21.85 -17.83 3.36
N THR A 444 21.89 -19.04 2.79
CA THR A 444 23.14 -19.74 2.47
C THR A 444 23.50 -19.71 0.99
N VAL A 445 22.54 -19.33 0.14
CA VAL A 445 22.69 -19.26 -1.32
C VAL A 445 22.23 -17.87 -1.76
N GLU A 446 22.98 -17.29 -2.69
CA GLU A 446 22.60 -16.03 -3.31
C GLU A 446 21.46 -16.29 -4.31
N PRO A 447 20.27 -15.67 -4.15
CA PRO A 447 19.15 -15.95 -5.02
C PRO A 447 19.39 -15.40 -6.44
N VAL A 448 18.82 -16.08 -7.43
CA VAL A 448 18.60 -15.51 -8.76
C VAL A 448 17.44 -14.53 -8.65
N ILE A 449 17.66 -13.30 -9.14
CA ILE A 449 16.64 -12.25 -9.12
C ILE A 449 16.11 -12.05 -10.53
N ASP A 450 14.84 -12.37 -10.72
CA ASP A 450 14.12 -12.20 -11.98
C ASP A 450 13.26 -10.93 -11.90
N LYS A 451 13.72 -9.84 -12.53
CA LYS A 451 12.92 -8.61 -12.66
C LYS A 451 12.05 -8.72 -13.92
N MET A 452 10.77 -9.07 -13.76
CA MET A 452 9.82 -9.09 -14.88
C MET A 452 9.48 -7.68 -15.39
N VAL A 453 9.65 -6.68 -14.52
CA VAL A 453 9.43 -5.27 -14.85
C VAL A 453 10.57 -4.41 -14.30
N GLU A 454 10.90 -3.33 -15.01
CA GLU A 454 11.84 -2.31 -14.51
C GLU A 454 11.20 -1.32 -13.54
N ARG A 455 9.87 -1.18 -13.60
CA ARG A 455 9.06 -0.22 -12.85
C ARG A 455 7.75 -0.86 -12.43
N ASP A 456 7.17 -0.38 -11.34
CA ASP A 456 5.87 -0.83 -10.84
C ASP A 456 4.76 -0.68 -11.89
N ILE A 457 4.82 0.39 -12.71
CA ILE A 457 4.05 0.56 -13.94
C ILE A 457 5.01 0.60 -15.15
N PRO A 458 5.13 -0.50 -15.91
CA PRO A 458 6.12 -0.60 -16.98
C PRO A 458 5.72 0.11 -18.28
N VAL A 459 4.43 0.30 -18.52
CA VAL A 459 3.91 0.85 -19.79
C VAL A 459 2.98 2.01 -19.50
N PHE A 460 3.34 3.19 -20.00
CA PHE A 460 2.54 4.41 -19.83
C PHE A 460 1.52 4.62 -20.95
N GLY A 461 1.83 4.15 -22.15
CA GLY A 461 1.06 4.40 -23.37
C GLY A 461 1.59 5.59 -24.18
N ASP A 462 1.14 5.71 -25.42
CA ASP A 462 1.61 6.71 -26.39
C ASP A 462 1.05 8.12 -26.13
N GLU A 463 -0.04 8.25 -25.38
CA GLU A 463 -0.61 9.51 -24.89
C GLU A 463 0.03 9.97 -23.55
N GLY A 464 0.97 9.19 -23.00
CA GLY A 464 1.88 9.59 -21.92
C GLY A 464 1.47 9.18 -20.50
N TYR A 465 2.19 9.75 -19.52
CA TYR A 465 2.04 9.52 -18.09
C TYR A 465 1.74 10.83 -17.36
N GLU A 466 0.81 10.80 -16.41
CA GLU A 466 0.46 11.98 -15.61
C GLU A 466 0.30 11.63 -14.13
N LEU A 467 0.83 12.51 -13.27
CA LEU A 467 0.75 12.39 -11.83
C LEU A 467 -0.20 13.45 -11.27
N VAL A 468 -1.37 13.01 -10.81
CA VAL A 468 -2.42 13.87 -10.24
C VAL A 468 -2.11 14.15 -8.77
N LYS A 469 -1.82 15.42 -8.48
CA LYS A 469 -1.47 15.89 -7.13
C LYS A 469 -2.68 15.99 -6.19
N GLN A 470 -3.87 16.19 -6.73
CA GLN A 470 -5.11 16.34 -5.98
C GLN A 470 -6.16 15.37 -6.49
N THR A 471 -6.45 14.36 -5.69
CA THR A 471 -7.40 13.29 -6.02
C THR A 471 -8.75 13.44 -5.39
N GLY A 472 -8.77 13.99 -4.18
CA GLY A 472 -9.97 14.18 -3.40
C GLY A 472 -10.68 15.47 -3.80
N THR A 473 -11.97 15.50 -3.52
CA THR A 473 -12.72 16.74 -3.46
C THR A 473 -12.70 17.31 -2.05
N TYR A 474 -13.47 18.38 -1.85
CA TYR A 474 -13.62 18.99 -0.56
C TYR A 474 -14.82 18.39 0.17
N LEU A 475 -14.64 18.14 1.47
CA LEU A 475 -15.74 18.12 2.40
C LEU A 475 -15.97 19.55 2.86
N SER A 476 -17.19 20.08 2.77
CA SER A 476 -17.46 21.45 3.16
C SER A 476 -18.70 21.61 4.02
N MET A 477 -18.66 22.64 4.85
CA MET A 477 -19.82 23.09 5.61
C MET A 477 -19.82 24.60 5.71
N LYS A 478 -21.01 25.18 5.63
CA LYS A 478 -21.20 26.59 5.93
C LYS A 478 -21.12 26.80 7.44
N ILE A 479 -20.33 27.76 7.87
CA ILE A 479 -20.23 28.19 9.26
C ILE A 479 -20.65 29.65 9.35
N ASP A 480 -21.84 29.88 9.90
CA ASP A 480 -22.31 31.23 10.20
C ASP A 480 -21.70 31.70 11.53
N ASN A 481 -21.21 32.94 11.59
CA ASN A 481 -20.76 33.62 12.81
C ASN A 481 -19.58 32.96 13.57
N CYS A 482 -18.47 32.65 12.89
CA CYS A 482 -17.24 32.21 13.56
C CYS A 482 -16.04 33.13 13.23
N PRO A 483 -15.79 34.19 14.02
CA PRO A 483 -14.70 35.14 13.74
C PRO A 483 -13.31 34.48 13.82
N ASP A 484 -13.14 33.50 14.71
CA ASP A 484 -11.85 32.86 14.96
C ASP A 484 -11.57 31.65 14.04
N CYS A 485 -12.55 31.19 13.26
CA CYS A 485 -12.40 29.97 12.45
C CYS A 485 -11.25 30.08 11.46
N LYS A 486 -11.03 31.26 10.87
CA LYS A 486 -9.93 31.51 9.92
C LYS A 486 -8.54 31.31 10.54
N GLU A 487 -8.38 31.64 11.83
CA GLU A 487 -7.12 31.43 12.53
C GLU A 487 -6.99 29.99 13.01
N LYS A 488 -8.07 29.43 13.56
CA LYS A 488 -8.11 28.07 14.10
C LYS A 488 -7.84 26.99 13.08
N ILE A 489 -8.27 27.13 11.83
CA ILE A 489 -7.99 26.14 10.77
C ILE A 489 -6.49 25.91 10.55
N ARG A 490 -5.64 26.91 10.88
CA ARG A 490 -4.17 26.79 10.76
C ARG A 490 -3.56 25.83 11.77
N GLU A 491 -4.31 25.42 12.80
CA GLU A 491 -3.90 24.37 13.74
C GLU A 491 -4.05 22.96 13.14
N CYS A 492 -4.58 22.83 11.92
CA CYS A 492 -4.61 21.56 11.20
C CYS A 492 -3.18 21.08 10.89
N PRO A 493 -2.74 19.92 11.42
CA PRO A 493 -1.35 19.48 11.25
C PRO A 493 -0.99 19.17 9.79
N THR A 494 -1.98 18.74 9.00
CA THR A 494 -1.80 18.41 7.58
C THR A 494 -2.12 19.57 6.65
N HIS A 495 -2.54 20.72 7.19
CA HIS A 495 -3.00 21.88 6.42
C HIS A 495 -4.15 21.55 5.44
N ALA A 496 -4.94 20.50 5.74
CA ALA A 496 -6.05 20.08 4.90
C ALA A 496 -7.28 21.01 4.95
N MET A 497 -7.33 21.95 5.90
CA MET A 497 -8.49 22.82 6.12
C MET A 497 -8.28 24.21 5.51
N SER A 498 -9.29 24.72 4.81
CA SER A 498 -9.35 26.11 4.35
C SER A 498 -10.69 26.76 4.75
N PHE A 499 -10.71 28.10 4.74
CA PHE A 499 -11.89 28.87 5.14
C PHE A 499 -12.04 30.11 4.25
N LYS A 500 -13.12 30.14 3.48
CA LYS A 500 -13.44 31.21 2.53
C LYS A 500 -14.95 31.40 2.45
N ASP A 501 -15.42 32.65 2.38
CA ASP A 501 -16.84 33.00 2.23
C ASP A 501 -17.79 32.31 3.24
N ASN A 502 -17.36 32.21 4.50
CA ASN A 502 -18.08 31.52 5.59
C ASN A 502 -18.27 30.01 5.35
N VAL A 503 -17.43 29.39 4.53
CA VAL A 503 -17.39 27.95 4.28
C VAL A 503 -16.06 27.41 4.77
N VAL A 504 -16.11 26.43 5.66
CA VAL A 504 -14.95 25.58 5.96
C VAL A 504 -14.92 24.48 4.91
N ARG A 505 -13.76 24.30 4.28
CA ARG A 505 -13.46 23.19 3.38
C ARG A 505 -12.37 22.33 4.00
N ILE A 506 -12.47 21.03 3.78
CA ILE A 506 -11.46 20.04 4.14
C ILE A 506 -11.12 19.29 2.86
N ARG A 507 -9.89 19.45 2.40
CA ARG A 507 -9.33 18.68 1.30
C ARG A 507 -9.16 17.23 1.75
N SER A 508 -10.01 16.34 1.22
CA SER A 508 -10.20 15.00 1.80
C SER A 508 -8.96 14.11 1.71
N ASP A 509 -8.22 14.18 0.60
CA ASP A 509 -6.99 13.42 0.35
C ASP A 509 -5.78 13.85 1.21
N LEU A 510 -5.83 15.05 1.82
CA LEU A 510 -4.80 15.53 2.76
C LEU A 510 -5.18 15.32 4.23
N CYS A 511 -6.41 14.90 4.52
CA CYS A 511 -6.87 14.76 5.88
C CYS A 511 -6.46 13.40 6.45
N ASP A 512 -5.82 13.36 7.62
CA ASP A 512 -5.53 12.12 8.38
C ASP A 512 -6.80 11.45 8.96
N GLY A 513 -7.97 11.94 8.60
CA GLY A 513 -9.25 11.33 8.92
C GLY A 513 -9.61 11.30 10.41
N SER A 514 -10.40 10.28 10.74
CA SER A 514 -11.08 10.12 12.02
C SER A 514 -10.17 9.75 13.19
N ASN A 515 -8.94 9.32 12.92
CA ASN A 515 -7.95 9.03 13.97
C ASN A 515 -7.22 10.29 14.44
N CYS A 516 -7.01 11.28 13.57
CA CYS A 516 -6.39 12.54 13.97
C CYS A 516 -7.33 13.39 14.87
N LYS A 517 -8.56 13.70 14.39
CA LYS A 517 -9.62 14.46 15.11
C LYS A 517 -9.16 15.74 15.83
N LYS A 518 -7.99 16.30 15.52
CA LYS A 518 -7.48 17.52 16.16
C LYS A 518 -8.38 18.72 15.85
N CYS A 519 -9.01 18.76 14.67
CA CYS A 519 -9.98 19.79 14.30
C CYS A 519 -11.20 19.86 15.24
N SER A 520 -11.66 18.72 15.77
CA SER A 520 -12.73 18.71 16.78
C SER A 520 -12.32 19.29 18.13
N ARG A 521 -11.02 19.55 18.34
CA ARG A 521 -10.49 20.20 19.55
C ARG A 521 -10.31 21.69 19.37
N PHE A 522 -9.74 22.12 18.24
CA PHE A 522 -9.45 23.54 18.01
C PHE A 522 -10.65 24.32 17.44
N MET A 523 -11.49 23.69 16.61
CA MET A 523 -12.71 24.33 16.10
C MET A 523 -13.79 24.40 17.18
N PRO A 524 -14.60 25.46 17.23
CA PRO A 524 -15.69 25.54 18.20
C PRO A 524 -16.74 24.45 17.93
N LYS A 525 -17.13 23.70 18.97
CA LYS A 525 -18.00 22.52 18.86
C LYS A 525 -19.45 22.85 18.51
N ASP A 526 -19.87 24.07 18.83
CA ASP A 526 -21.17 24.63 18.51
C ASP A 526 -21.30 25.04 17.03
N VAL A 527 -20.17 25.20 16.33
CA VAL A 527 -20.16 25.68 14.93
C VAL A 527 -19.60 24.69 13.92
N PHE A 528 -18.73 23.76 14.34
CA PHE A 528 -18.10 22.77 13.47
C PHE A 528 -18.48 21.34 13.89
N SER A 529 -19.01 20.57 12.94
CA SER A 529 -19.26 19.13 13.12
C SER A 529 -18.97 18.38 11.82
N TRP A 530 -18.28 17.24 11.95
CA TRP A 530 -18.04 16.34 10.82
C TRP A 530 -19.32 15.77 10.24
N ASP A 531 -20.36 15.58 11.05
CA ASP A 531 -21.65 15.04 10.61
C ASP A 531 -22.35 15.97 9.60
N LEU A 532 -22.09 17.27 9.72
CA LEU A 532 -22.67 18.34 8.89
C LEU A 532 -21.86 18.64 7.63
N LEU A 533 -20.67 18.04 7.47
CA LEU A 533 -19.89 18.19 6.24
C LEU A 533 -20.60 17.52 5.06
N THR A 534 -20.56 18.16 3.91
CA THR A 534 -21.08 17.64 2.64
C THR A 534 -19.94 17.48 1.65
N VAL A 535 -19.99 16.43 0.83
CA VAL A 535 -19.03 16.25 -0.27
C VAL A 535 -19.36 17.26 -1.37
N GLU A 536 -18.38 18.08 -1.77
CA GLU A 536 -18.49 18.94 -2.94
C GLU A 536 -18.40 18.09 -4.21
N ASP A 537 -19.30 18.34 -5.16
CA ASP A 537 -19.34 17.63 -6.45
C ASP A 537 -18.23 18.14 -7.37
N VAL A 538 -17.68 17.24 -8.19
CA VAL A 538 -16.79 17.64 -9.29
C VAL A 538 -17.64 18.00 -10.49
N VAL A 539 -17.39 19.16 -11.09
CA VAL A 539 -17.93 19.49 -12.41
C VAL A 539 -16.95 19.02 -13.47
N PRO A 540 -17.30 18.03 -14.32
CA PRO A 540 -16.40 17.55 -15.37
C PRO A 540 -15.93 18.68 -16.29
N GLY A 541 -14.61 18.78 -16.52
CA GLY A 541 -13.99 19.82 -17.35
C GLY A 541 -13.74 21.16 -16.65
N GLU A 542 -14.15 21.34 -15.39
CA GLU A 542 -13.69 22.47 -14.58
C GLU A 542 -12.42 22.09 -13.80
N PRO A 543 -11.38 22.93 -13.82
CA PRO A 543 -10.20 22.68 -13.00
C PRO A 543 -10.61 22.72 -11.52
N ILE A 544 -10.20 21.71 -10.77
CA ILE A 544 -10.29 21.77 -9.31
C ILE A 544 -9.47 22.97 -8.86
N GLU A 545 -10.10 23.95 -8.20
CA GLU A 545 -9.38 25.08 -7.61
C GLU A 545 -8.35 24.53 -6.62
N VAL A 546 -7.07 24.58 -7.00
CA VAL A 546 -5.97 24.27 -6.10
C VAL A 546 -5.76 25.51 -5.24
N GLU A 547 -6.34 25.54 -4.05
CA GLU A 547 -5.93 26.50 -3.03
C GLU A 547 -4.50 26.14 -2.58
N GLU A 548 -3.54 27.03 -2.85
CA GLU A 548 -2.12 26.92 -2.44
C GLU A 548 -1.92 26.91 -0.92
#